data_AF-A0ABD0MPI6-F1
#
_entry.id   AF-A0ABD0MPI6-F1
#
_cell.length_a   1.000
_cell.length_b   1.000
_cell.length_c   1.000
_cell.angle_alpha   90.00
_cell.angle_beta   90.00
_cell.angle_gamma   90.00
#
_symmetry.space_group_name_H-M   'P 1'
#
loop_
_entity.id
_entity.type
_entity.pdbx_description
1 polymer ?
#
loop_
_entity_poly.entity_id
_entity_poly.type
_entity_poly.pdbx_seq_one_letter_code
_entity_poly.pdbx_strand_id
1 'polypeptide(L)' 'NFTISIMVYALKLQTLAAASGWNERALLTTCRQGLNPSLHLQLAIYDDSIGLEEFIQNSICVARRMQNCFEENLTLL' A
#
# COMPACT_ATOMS: atom_id res chain seq x y z
N ASN A 1 7.05 -11.81 4.83
CA ASN A 1 6.90 -11.68 3.36
C ASN A 1 5.83 -10.62 3.06
N PHE A 2 6.11 -9.37 3.40
CA PHE A 2 5.13 -8.26 3.46
C PHE A 2 4.75 -7.75 2.06
N THR A 3 5.70 -7.86 1.12
CA THR A 3 5.54 -7.49 -0.29
C THR A 3 4.50 -8.34 -1.03
N ILE A 4 4.39 -9.63 -0.71
CA ILE A 4 3.34 -10.49 -1.29
C ILE A 4 1.95 -10.05 -0.80
N SER A 5 1.85 -9.58 0.45
CA SER A 5 0.57 -9.13 1.03
C SER A 5 0.02 -7.88 0.35
N ILE A 6 0.86 -6.86 0.12
CA ILE A 6 0.43 -5.60 -0.52
C ILE A 6 0.07 -5.80 -2.01
N MET A 7 0.79 -6.67 -2.73
CA MET A 7 0.49 -7.02 -4.13
C MET A 7 -0.85 -7.77 -4.25
N VAL A 8 -1.09 -8.75 -3.38
CA VAL A 8 -2.37 -9.48 -3.32
C VAL A 8 -3.52 -8.54 -2.93
N TYR A 9 -3.25 -7.60 -2.03
CA TYR A 9 -4.23 -6.59 -1.62
C TYR A 9 -4.57 -5.62 -2.77
N ALA A 10 -3.57 -5.11 -3.48
CA ALA A 10 -3.75 -4.27 -4.66
C ALA A 10 -4.54 -4.98 -5.77
N LEU A 11 -4.25 -6.27 -6.02
CA LEU A 11 -4.97 -7.08 -7.01
C LEU A 11 -6.44 -7.29 -6.62
N LYS A 12 -6.73 -7.53 -5.33
CA LYS A 12 -8.10 -7.61 -4.82
C LYS A 12 -8.85 -6.29 -5.00
N LEU A 13 -8.20 -5.16 -4.75
CA LEU A 13 -8.77 -3.83 -4.96
C LEU A 13 -9.07 -3.56 -6.43
N GLN A 14 -8.17 -3.91 -7.35
CA GLN A 14 -8.42 -3.78 -8.79
C GLN A 14 -9.57 -4.69 -9.25
N THR A 15 -9.65 -5.92 -8.73
CA THR A 15 -10.74 -6.85 -9.05
C THR A 15 -12.08 -6.33 -8.52
N LEU A 16 -12.10 -5.80 -7.30
CA LEU A 16 -13.28 -5.15 -6.73
C LEU A 16 -13.68 -3.94 -7.55
N ALA A 17 -12.74 -3.04 -7.89
CA ALA A 17 -12.99 -1.88 -8.73
C ALA A 17 -13.67 -2.23 -10.06
N ALA A 18 -13.13 -3.25 -10.75
CA ALA A 18 -13.65 -3.71 -12.03
C ALA A 18 -15.04 -4.36 -11.91
N ALA A 19 -15.34 -5.01 -10.78
CA ALA A 19 -16.61 -5.70 -10.56
C ALA A 19 -17.72 -4.81 -9.95
N SER A 20 -17.36 -3.77 -9.19
CA SER A 20 -18.31 -2.98 -8.38
C SER A 20 -18.59 -1.58 -8.95
N GLY A 21 -17.84 -1.13 -9.97
CA GLY A 21 -18.00 0.21 -10.54
C GLY A 21 -17.53 1.34 -9.61
N TRP A 22 -16.68 1.03 -8.63
CA TRP A 22 -16.17 2.05 -7.71
C TRP A 22 -15.25 3.02 -8.44
N ASN A 23 -15.46 4.31 -8.20
CA ASN A 23 -14.54 5.33 -8.69
C ASN A 23 -13.22 5.30 -7.91
N GLU A 24 -12.19 5.92 -8.49
CA GLU A 24 -10.84 5.95 -7.97
C GLU A 24 -10.75 6.43 -6.51
N ARG A 25 -11.57 7.42 -6.14
CA ARG A 25 -11.61 7.97 -4.77
C ARG A 25 -12.15 6.98 -3.74
N ALA A 26 -13.18 6.22 -4.09
CA ALA A 26 -13.72 5.18 -3.20
C ALA A 26 -12.67 4.10 -2.95
N LEU A 27 -11.94 3.68 -3.98
CA LEU A 27 -10.88 2.69 -3.89
C LEU A 27 -9.71 3.19 -3.04
N LEU A 28 -9.24 4.42 -3.27
CA LEU A 28 -8.20 5.06 -2.46
C LEU A 28 -8.59 5.11 -0.97
N THR A 29 -9.82 5.52 -0.68
CA THR A 29 -10.34 5.61 0.70
C THR A 29 -10.33 4.25 1.39
N THR A 30 -10.87 3.22 0.73
CA THR A 30 -10.90 1.86 1.28
C THR A 30 -9.50 1.27 1.42
N CYS A 31 -8.63 1.52 0.45
CA CYS A 31 -7.24 1.07 0.48
C CYS A 31 -6.52 1.67 1.70
N ARG A 32 -6.61 3.00 1.91
CA ARG A 32 -6.03 3.69 3.07
C ARG A 32 -6.51 3.16 4.41
N GLN A 33 -7.82 2.91 4.54
CA GLN A 33 -8.41 2.35 5.76
C GLN A 33 -7.95 0.91 6.05
N GLY A 34 -7.63 0.13 5.02
CA GLY A 34 -7.16 -1.25 5.16
C GLY A 34 -5.66 -1.41 5.37
N LEU A 35 -4.88 -0.33 5.31
CA LEU A 35 -3.43 -0.39 5.50
C LEU A 35 -3.06 -0.67 6.96
N ASN A 36 -1.93 -1.37 7.13
CA ASN A 36 -1.31 -1.50 8.44
C ASN A 36 -0.95 -0.10 8.99
N PRO A 37 -1.15 0.19 10.29
CA PRO A 37 -0.91 1.51 10.87
C PRO A 37 0.49 2.09 10.59
N SER A 38 1.54 1.25 10.60
CA SER A 38 2.91 1.68 10.35
C SER A 38 3.13 2.06 8.88
N LEU A 39 2.50 1.33 7.96
CA LEU A 39 2.52 1.65 6.53
C LEU A 39 1.67 2.89 6.23
N HIS A 40 0.54 3.04 6.91
CA HIS A 40 -0.34 4.22 6.80
C HIS A 40 0.39 5.50 7.24
N LEU A 41 1.13 5.47 8.34
CA LEU A 41 1.95 6.60 8.82
C LEU A 41 3.02 7.00 7.78
N GLN A 42 3.71 6.03 7.20
CA GLN A 42 4.73 6.28 6.18
C GLN A 42 4.14 6.76 4.85
N LEU A 43 2.86 6.49 4.61
CA LEU A 43 2.17 6.94 3.40
C LEU A 43 1.46 8.30 3.57
N ALA A 44 1.32 8.80 4.80
CA ALA A 44 0.68 10.08 5.10
C ALA A 44 1.44 11.29 4.53
N ILE A 45 2.71 11.12 4.14
CA ILE A 45 3.52 12.12 3.44
C ILE A 45 3.18 12.26 1.94
N TYR A 46 2.48 11.28 1.37
CA TYR A 46 2.00 11.38 0.00
C TYR A 46 0.65 12.10 -0.01
N ASP A 47 0.55 13.14 -0.84
CA ASP A 47 -0.61 14.03 -0.92
C ASP A 47 -1.92 13.27 -1.24
N ASP A 48 -3.05 13.83 -0.82
CA ASP A 48 -4.39 13.29 -1.08
C ASP A 48 -4.82 13.39 -2.56
N SER A 49 -4.00 14.05 -3.37
CA SER A 49 -4.20 14.25 -4.80
C SER A 49 -3.63 13.15 -5.69
N ILE A 50 -2.89 12.18 -5.15
CA ILE A 50 -2.28 11.11 -5.96
C ILE A 50 -3.31 10.09 -6.45
N GLY A 51 -3.14 9.63 -7.70
CA GLY A 51 -3.99 8.61 -8.31
C GLY A 51 -3.82 7.24 -7.63
N LEU A 52 -4.77 6.33 -7.86
CA LEU A 52 -4.79 4.99 -7.27
C LEU A 52 -3.56 4.17 -7.65
N GLU A 53 -3.13 4.26 -8.91
CA GLU A 53 -1.95 3.53 -9.39
C GLU A 53 -0.67 4.03 -8.69
N GLU A 54 -0.50 5.34 -8.60
CA GLU A 54 0.63 5.97 -7.90
C GLU A 54 0.61 5.64 -6.40
N PHE A 55 -0.57 5.65 -5.79
CA PHE A 55 -0.74 5.23 -4.39
C PHE A 55 -0.34 3.77 -4.16
N ILE A 56 -0.71 2.85 -5.06
CA ILE A 56 -0.32 1.44 -4.99
C ILE A 56 1.20 1.29 -5.12
N GLN A 57 1.82 1.97 -6.09
CA GLN A 57 3.27 1.91 -6.30
C GLN A 57 4.05 2.44 -5.09
N ASN A 58 3.63 3.58 -4.52
CA ASN A 58 4.22 4.13 -3.31
C ASN A 58 4.05 3.17 -2.12
N SER A 59 2.87 2.57 -1.97
CA SER A 59 2.60 1.57 -0.92
C SER A 59 3.53 0.35 -1.01
N ILE A 60 3.77 -0.16 -2.23
CA ILE A 60 4.72 -1.26 -2.47
C ILE A 60 6.15 -0.83 -2.13
N CYS A 61 6.57 0.36 -2.56
CA CYS A 61 7.91 0.87 -2.34
C CYS A 61 8.21 1.03 -0.83
N VAL A 62 7.29 1.67 -0.10
CA VAL A 62 7.40 1.87 1.34
C VAL A 62 7.40 0.53 2.08
N ALA A 63 6.50 -0.39 1.74
CA ALA A 63 6.46 -1.72 2.35
C ALA A 63 7.78 -2.48 2.17
N ARG A 64 8.39 -2.40 0.98
CA ARG A 64 9.70 -3.01 0.70
C ARG A 64 10.82 -2.34 1.49
N ARG A 65 10.85 -1.00 1.56
CA ARG A 65 11.84 -0.26 2.38
C ARG A 65 11.75 -0.65 3.84
N MET A 66 10.54 -0.69 4.40
CA MET A 66 10.33 -1.12 5.78
C MET A 66 10.82 -2.55 6.01
N GLN A 67 10.52 -3.48 5.08
CA GLN A 67 11.00 -4.86 5.17
C GLN A 67 12.53 -4.93 5.16
N ASN A 68 13.20 -4.18 4.29
CA ASN A 68 14.65 -4.15 4.22
C ASN A 68 15.29 -3.54 5.49
N CYS A 69 14.72 -2.46 6.06
CA CYS A 69 15.21 -1.90 7.32
C CYS A 69 15.09 -2.88 8.50
N PHE A 70 14.10 -3.78 8.48
CA PHE A 70 13.98 -4.85 9.46
C PHE A 70 15.04 -5.94 9.25
N GLU A 71 15.36 -6.29 8.00
CA GLU A 71 16.39 -7.29 7.67
C GLU A 71 17.82 -6.75 7.94
N GLU A 72 18.08 -5.47 7.72
CA GLU A 72 19.36 -4.80 8.08
C GLU A 72 19.59 -4.75 9.59
N ASN A 73 18.55 -4.62 10.41
CA ASN A 73 18.67 -4.67 11.87
C ASN A 73 18.99 -6.07 12.41
N LEU A 74 18.54 -7.12 11.72
CA LEU A 74 18.76 -8.51 12.13
C LEU A 74 20.11 -9.07 11.68
N THR A 75 20.76 -8.45 10.69
CA THR A 75 22.07 -8.87 10.17
C THR A 75 23.26 -8.16 10.85
N LEU A 76 22.99 -7.18 11.71
CA LEU A 76 23.98 -6.47 12.53
C LEU A 76 24.04 -6.95 14.00
N LEU A 77 23.40 -8.09 14.31
CA LEU A 77 23.45 -8.81 15.59
C LEU A 77 24.05 -10.21 15.38
#